data_AF-A0A5K8AJT1-F1
#
_entry.id   AF-A0A5K8AJT1-F1
#
_cell.length_a   1.000
_cell.length_b   1.000
_cell.length_c   1.000
_cell.angle_alpha   90.00
_cell.angle_beta   90.00
_cell.angle_gamma   90.00
#
_symmetry.space_group_name_H-M   'P 1'
#
loop_
_entity.id
_entity.type
_entity.pdbx_description
1 polymer ?
#
loop_
_entity_poly.entity_id
_entity_poly.type
_entity_poly.pdbx_seq_one_letter_code
_entity_poly.pdbx_strand_id
1 'polypeptide(L)'
;MTDLDLRFYYSAEELESASAYELAEFRAERLEALRQDYISARTAVMDLAKGQSVVRLTIAGKTIEYSQSDFATLRTLRDELLVELRQLLGTTANRVFRAKTSKGL
;
A
#
# COMPACT_ATOMS: atom_id res chain seq x y z
N MET A 1 -24.78 -38.20 26.41
CA MET A 1 -23.36 -38.37 26.81
C MET A 1 -22.55 -38.21 25.54
N THR A 2 -21.82 -37.14 25.28
CA THR A 2 -21.38 -35.97 26.06
C THR A 2 -21.19 -34.85 25.03
N ASP A 3 -21.91 -33.74 25.21
CA ASP A 3 -21.69 -32.49 24.49
C ASP A 3 -20.42 -31.88 25.10
N LEU A 4 -19.29 -32.07 24.44
CA LEU A 4 -18.00 -31.57 24.90
C LEU A 4 -17.89 -30.13 24.42
N ASP A 5 -18.42 -29.22 25.25
CA ASP A 5 -18.38 -27.78 25.06
C ASP A 5 -16.91 -27.31 25.09
N LEU A 6 -16.28 -27.32 23.91
CA LEU A 6 -14.91 -26.88 23.64
C LEU A 6 -14.71 -25.35 23.80
N ARG A 7 -15.64 -24.66 24.46
CA ARG A 7 -15.58 -23.21 24.74
C ARG A 7 -14.70 -22.85 25.92
N PHE A 8 -14.19 -23.84 26.65
CA PHE A 8 -13.13 -23.66 27.63
C PHE A 8 -11.82 -24.05 26.97
N TYR A 9 -10.92 -23.08 26.73
CA TYR A 9 -9.44 -23.20 26.64
C TYR A 9 -8.79 -22.07 25.83
N TYR A 10 -9.38 -20.87 25.84
CA TYR A 10 -8.57 -19.67 25.63
C TYR A 10 -8.93 -18.64 26.69
N SER A 11 -7.93 -18.27 27.48
CA SER A 11 -8.00 -17.10 28.35
C SER A 11 -8.21 -15.84 27.50
N ALA A 12 -8.81 -14.78 28.06
CA ALA A 12 -9.03 -13.53 27.33
C ALA A 12 -7.72 -12.97 26.73
N GLU A 13 -6.59 -13.20 27.39
CA GLU A 13 -5.25 -12.82 26.92
C GLU A 13 -4.82 -13.59 25.66
N GLU A 14 -5.20 -14.87 25.52
CA GLU A 14 -4.88 -15.68 24.34
C GLU A 14 -5.77 -15.33 23.13
N LEU A 15 -7.03 -14.95 23.37
CA LEU A 15 -7.94 -14.44 22.32
C LEU A 15 -7.50 -13.05 21.82
N GLU A 16 -7.07 -12.16 22.72
CA GLU A 16 -6.51 -10.86 22.33
C GLU A 16 -5.19 -11.02 21.56
N SER A 17 -4.33 -11.94 22.01
CA SER A 17 -3.07 -12.27 21.32
C SER A 17 -3.32 -12.83 19.92
N ALA A 18 -4.24 -13.79 19.76
CA ALA A 18 -4.60 -14.35 18.45
C ALA A 18 -5.09 -13.25 17.49
N SER A 19 -5.95 -12.35 17.95
CA SER A 19 -6.42 -11.22 17.15
C SER A 19 -5.29 -10.25 16.74
N ALA A 20 -4.33 -10.01 17.64
CA ALA A 20 -3.18 -9.15 17.39
C ALA A 20 -2.20 -9.78 16.37
N TYR A 21 -2.01 -11.10 16.42
CA TYR A 21 -1.21 -11.84 15.46
C TYR A 21 -1.86 -11.84 14.07
N GLU A 22 -3.16 -12.14 13.98
CA GLU A 22 -3.92 -12.09 12.71
C GLU A 22 -3.87 -10.70 12.07
N LEU A 23 -4.00 -9.64 12.89
CA LEU A 23 -3.85 -8.25 12.43
C LEU A 23 -2.43 -7.93 11.94
N ALA A 24 -1.40 -8.44 12.61
CA ALA A 24 -0.01 -8.22 12.23
C ALA A 24 0.34 -8.95 10.91
N GLU A 25 -0.16 -10.16 10.74
CA GLU A 25 0.01 -10.96 9.51
C GLU A 25 -0.69 -10.28 8.33
N PHE A 26 -1.96 -9.90 8.48
CA PHE A 26 -2.68 -9.13 7.45
C PHE A 26 -1.99 -7.81 7.08
N ARG A 27 -1.43 -7.12 8.08
CA ARG A 27 -0.66 -5.90 7.85
C ARG A 27 0.64 -6.17 7.09
N ALA A 28 1.34 -7.27 7.38
CA ALA A 28 2.57 -7.65 6.69
C ALA A 28 2.29 -8.03 5.22
N GLU A 29 1.25 -8.81 4.98
CA GLU A 29 0.81 -9.18 3.62
C GLU A 29 0.46 -7.93 2.80
N ARG A 30 -0.34 -7.02 3.38
CA ARG A 30 -0.69 -5.75 2.73
C ARG A 30 0.53 -4.89 2.45
N LEU A 31 1.47 -4.81 3.39
CA LEU A 31 2.70 -4.04 3.23
C LEU A 31 3.55 -4.58 2.07
N GLU A 32 3.68 -5.90 1.97
CA GLU A 32 4.46 -6.52 0.91
C GLU A 32 3.80 -6.36 -0.46
N ALA A 33 2.48 -6.50 -0.54
CA ALA A 33 1.72 -6.23 -1.76
C ALA A 33 1.93 -4.79 -2.24
N LEU A 34 1.81 -3.82 -1.33
CA LEU A 34 2.00 -2.40 -1.65
C LEU A 34 3.43 -2.08 -2.07
N ARG A 35 4.41 -2.74 -1.44
CA ARG A 35 5.83 -2.61 -1.80
C ARG A 35 6.08 -3.10 -3.23
N GLN A 36 5.50 -4.24 -3.59
CA GLN A 36 5.62 -4.80 -4.93
C GLN A 36 4.96 -3.91 -5.99
N ASP A 37 3.79 -3.34 -5.68
CA ASP A 37 3.09 -2.39 -6.55
C ASP A 37 3.94 -1.12 -6.77
N TYR A 38 4.56 -0.58 -5.70
CA TYR A 38 5.46 0.57 -5.80
C TYR A 38 6.68 0.28 -6.69
N ILE A 39 7.32 -0.89 -6.53
CA ILE A 39 8.47 -1.29 -7.35
C ILE A 39 8.06 -1.40 -8.83
N SER A 40 6.90 -1.99 -9.10
CA SER A 40 6.36 -2.15 -10.44
C SER A 40 6.08 -0.79 -11.09
N ALA A 41 5.40 0.11 -10.38
CA ALA A 41 5.12 1.46 -10.84
C ALA A 41 6.41 2.26 -11.09
N ARG A 42 7.40 2.17 -10.19
CA ARG A 42 8.71 2.81 -10.37
C ARG A 42 9.43 2.31 -11.62
N THR A 43 9.36 1.01 -11.90
CA THR A 43 9.98 0.40 -13.07
C THR A 43 9.29 0.87 -14.34
N ALA A 44 7.96 0.86 -14.38
CA ALA A 44 7.17 1.37 -15.50
C ALA A 44 7.47 2.85 -15.81
N VAL A 45 7.63 3.71 -14.79
CA VAL A 45 8.07 5.10 -14.98
C VAL A 45 9.46 5.16 -15.60
N MET A 46 10.40 4.35 -15.11
CA MET A 46 11.77 4.32 -15.67
C MET A 46 11.79 3.85 -17.12
N ASP A 47 10.97 2.89 -17.48
CA ASP A 47 10.95 2.33 -18.82
C ASP A 47 10.30 3.27 -19.84
N LEU A 48 9.23 3.97 -19.45
CA LEU A 48 8.74 5.11 -20.25
C LEU A 48 9.81 6.21 -20.34
N ALA A 49 10.50 6.56 -19.26
CA ALA A 49 11.54 7.58 -19.29
C ALA A 49 12.74 7.21 -20.19
N LYS A 50 13.02 5.91 -20.37
CA LYS A 50 14.04 5.40 -21.31
C LYS A 50 13.58 5.42 -22.77
N GLY A 51 12.33 5.78 -23.05
CA GLY A 51 11.80 5.90 -24.40
C GLY A 51 10.93 4.71 -24.85
N GLN A 52 10.51 3.81 -23.96
CA GLN A 52 9.43 2.88 -24.32
C GLN A 52 8.14 3.67 -24.60
N SER A 53 7.40 3.25 -25.63
CA SER A 53 6.16 3.94 -26.02
C SER A 53 4.98 3.59 -25.12
N VAL A 54 4.94 2.33 -24.66
CA VAL A 54 3.87 1.76 -23.83
C VAL A 54 4.48 0.79 -22.82
N VAL A 55 4.00 0.82 -21.58
CA VAL A 55 4.34 -0.10 -20.50
C VAL A 55 3.07 -0.72 -19.91
N ARG A 56 3.16 -1.98 -19.47
CA ARG A 56 2.07 -2.67 -18.77
C ARG A 56 2.37 -2.69 -17.29
N LEU A 57 1.41 -2.24 -16.49
CA LEU A 57 1.51 -2.24 -15.04
C LEU A 57 0.36 -3.06 -14.47
N THR A 58 0.68 -4.05 -13.64
CA THR A 58 -0.30 -4.83 -12.89
C THR A 58 -0.31 -4.34 -11.45
N ILE A 59 -1.45 -3.84 -10.97
CA ILE A 59 -1.69 -3.41 -9.59
C ILE A 59 -2.98 -4.05 -9.09
N ALA A 60 -2.96 -4.63 -7.88
CA ALA A 60 -4.13 -5.29 -7.29
C ALA A 60 -4.83 -6.28 -8.24
N GLY A 61 -4.05 -7.03 -9.03
CA GLY A 61 -4.55 -8.01 -10.01
C GLY A 61 -5.14 -7.41 -11.29
N LYS A 62 -5.10 -6.09 -11.47
CA LYS A 62 -5.54 -5.40 -12.69
C LYS A 62 -4.33 -4.95 -13.50
N THR A 63 -4.27 -5.35 -14.77
CA THR A 63 -3.25 -4.88 -15.71
C THR A 63 -3.79 -3.68 -16.50
N ILE A 64 -3.04 -2.58 -16.47
CA ILE A 64 -3.36 -1.34 -17.18
C ILE A 64 -2.15 -1.00 -18.06
N GLU A 65 -2.42 -0.58 -19.30
CA GLU A 65 -1.38 -0.08 -20.20
C GLU A 65 -1.23 1.43 -20.05
N TYR A 66 0.01 1.91 -19.93
CA TYR A 66 0.33 3.33 -19.85
C TYR A 66 1.22 3.71 -21.03
N SER A 67 0.86 4.80 -21.70
CA SER A 67 1.66 5.37 -22.79
C SER A 67 2.51 6.55 -22.31
N GLN A 68 3.31 7.12 -23.20
CA GLN A 68 4.03 8.38 -22.95
C GLN A 68 3.10 9.54 -22.56
N SER A 69 1.87 9.57 -23.09
CA SER A 69 0.90 10.61 -22.73
C SER A 69 0.41 10.49 -21.28
N ASP A 70 0.49 9.29 -20.71
CA ASP A 70 0.08 8.97 -19.35
C ASP A 70 1.23 9.06 -18.34
N PHE A 71 2.42 9.52 -18.76
CA PHE A 71 3.62 9.54 -17.93
C PHE A 71 3.41 10.32 -16.62
N ALA A 72 2.73 11.47 -16.69
CA ALA A 72 2.41 12.26 -15.51
C ALA A 72 1.50 11.50 -14.54
N THR A 73 0.48 10.81 -15.05
CA THR A 73 -0.44 9.98 -14.27
C THR A 73 0.29 8.84 -13.57
N LEU A 74 1.14 8.12 -14.31
CA LEU A 74 1.94 7.01 -13.78
C LEU A 74 2.93 7.48 -12.70
N ARG A 75 3.51 8.67 -12.88
CA ARG A 75 4.39 9.31 -11.90
C ARG A 75 3.65 9.62 -10.60
N THR A 76 2.44 10.18 -10.70
CA THR A 76 1.58 10.47 -9.53
C THR A 76 1.22 9.19 -8.78
N LEU A 77 0.79 8.15 -9.50
CA LEU A 77 0.49 6.84 -8.91
C LEU A 77 1.68 6.27 -8.11
N ARG A 78 2.89 6.37 -8.66
CA ARG A 78 4.13 5.96 -7.98
C ARG A 78 4.40 6.77 -6.71
N ASP A 79 4.07 8.05 -6.69
CA ASP A 79 4.22 8.91 -5.51
C ASP A 79 3.15 8.61 -4.44
N GLU A 80 1.92 8.31 -4.85
CA GLU A 80 0.82 7.90 -3.97
C GLU A 80 1.13 6.57 -3.26
N LEU A 81 1.59 5.56 -4.02
CA LEU A 81 2.02 4.27 -3.46
C LEU A 81 3.17 4.43 -2.45
N LEU A 82 4.11 5.34 -2.71
CA LEU A 82 5.19 5.65 -1.77
C LEU A 82 4.68 6.31 -0.49
N VAL A 83 3.69 7.19 -0.59
CA VAL A 83 3.06 7.82 0.58
C VAL A 83 2.34 6.78 1.42
N GLU A 84 1.54 5.91 0.82
CA GLU A 84 0.83 4.84 1.53
C GLU A 84 1.83 3.87 2.21
N LEU A 85 2.92 3.52 1.53
CA LEU A 85 3.95 2.63 2.08
C LEU A 85 4.63 3.25 3.31
N ARG A 86 4.91 4.56 3.28
CA ARG A 86 5.47 5.28 4.44
C ARG A 86 4.48 5.37 5.60
N GLN A 87 3.19 5.54 5.32
CA GLN A 87 2.15 5.54 6.34
C GLN A 87 2.07 4.17 7.04
N LEU A 88 2.06 3.07 6.28
CA LEU A 88 2.03 1.72 6.84
C LEU A 88 3.28 1.35 7.63
N LEU A 89 4.46 1.84 7.21
CA LEU A 89 5.72 1.66 7.94
C LEU A 89 5.83 2.53 9.20
N GLY A 90 4.85 3.41 9.48
CA GLY A 90 4.93 4.34 10.61
C GLY A 90 6.04 5.39 10.47
N THR A 91 6.71 5.46 9.32
CA THR A 91 7.72 6.48 8.99
C THR A 91 7.06 7.76 8.48
N THR A 92 5.97 8.17 9.15
CA THR A 92 5.38 9.47 8.91
C THR A 92 6.26 10.50 9.63
N ALA A 93 7.36 10.89 8.99
CA ALA A 93 8.02 12.15 9.31
C ALA A 93 7.01 13.27 9.01
N ASN A 94 6.24 13.63 10.03
CA ASN A 94 5.62 14.92 10.30
C ASN A 94 5.42 15.81 9.05
N ARG A 95 4.37 15.53 8.25
CA ARG A 95 3.93 16.46 7.21
C ARG A 95 3.17 17.59 7.88
N VAL A 96 3.91 18.63 8.30
CA VAL A 96 3.36 19.97 8.50
C VAL A 96 2.78 20.41 7.16
N PHE A 97 1.45 20.33 7.02
CA PHE A 97 0.73 20.91 5.89
C PHE A 97 0.86 22.43 5.95
N ARG A 98 1.86 23.00 5.27
CA ARG A 98 1.89 24.44 4.99
C ARG A 98 0.95 24.71 3.81
N ALA A 99 -0.34 24.81 4.09
CA ALA A 99 -1.31 25.33 3.15
C ALA A 99 -0.97 26.80 2.85
N LYS A 100 -0.36 27.08 1.70
CA LYS A 100 -0.37 28.44 1.13
C LYS A 100 -1.76 28.65 0.56
N THR A 101 -2.69 29.15 1.36
CA THR A 101 -3.91 29.73 0.81
C THR A 101 -3.53 31.04 0.15
N SER A 102 -3.56 31.07 -1.18
CA SER A 102 -3.55 32.29 -1.96
C SER A 102 -4.88 33.03 -1.74
N LYS A 103 -4.97 33.77 -0.64
CA LYS A 103 -5.78 34.97 -0.52
C LYS A 103 -4.73 36.08 -0.41
N GLY A 104 -4.51 36.94 -1.40
CA GLY A 104 -5.55 37.70 -2.06
C GLY A 104 -6.07 38.73 -1.06
N LEU A 105 -5.22 39.72 -0.75
CA LEU A 105 -5.52 41.07 -0.26
C LEU A 105 -4.21 41.87 -0.28
#